data_AF-A0A0D2T3J0-F1
#
_entry.id   AF-A0A0D2T3J0-F1
#
_cell.length_a   1.000
_cell.length_b   1.000
_cell.length_c   1.000
_cell.angle_alpha   90.00
_cell.angle_beta   90.00
_cell.angle_gamma   90.00
#
_symmetry.space_group_name_H-M   'P 1'
#
loop_
_entity.id
_entity.type
_entity.pdbx_description
1 polymer ?
#
loop_
_entity_poly.entity_id
_entity_poly.type
_entity_poly.pdbx_seq_one_letter_code
_entity_poly.pdbx_strand_id
1 'polypeptide(L)'
;MNPFMDDSAPRDHVFVDEFSCIGCKNCANVACDVFRIEEDFGRARVHSQFGNPELVQEAIDSCPVDCIHWTSAAQLSLLEDEMRRVERVNVALMLSGMGSASTDVFRMASSRWEKRQAKVLEQAKVRMMQQKDAGKTDSYWTNLWGKPKQYKKSEEEVKERAKRAAAAARRWREYSRRGVDKAPTVKLPDPLSNSSKHN
;
A
#
# COMPACT_ATOMS: atom_id res chain seq x y z
N MET A 1 1.51 -7.64 -17.22
CA MET A 1 2.06 -8.98 -16.94
C MET A 1 1.92 -9.25 -15.44
N ASN A 2 1.77 -10.52 -15.02
CA ASN A 2 1.76 -10.85 -13.59
C ASN A 2 3.23 -11.05 -13.14
N PRO A 3 3.78 -10.19 -12.26
CA PRO A 3 5.18 -10.29 -11.83
C PRO A 3 5.53 -11.62 -11.15
N PHE A 4 4.56 -12.37 -10.65
CA PHE A 4 4.78 -13.67 -9.99
C PHE A 4 4.79 -14.86 -10.94
N MET A 5 4.32 -14.68 -12.19
CA MET A 5 4.25 -15.73 -13.21
C MET A 5 5.12 -15.42 -14.44
N ASP A 6 5.81 -14.29 -14.40
CA ASP A 6 6.58 -13.75 -15.50
C ASP A 6 8.06 -13.79 -15.14
N ASP A 7 8.81 -14.65 -15.83
CA ASP A 7 10.26 -14.78 -15.66
C ASP A 7 11.05 -13.90 -16.64
N SER A 8 10.38 -12.98 -17.37
CA SER A 8 11.07 -12.06 -18.29
C SER A 8 11.88 -10.98 -17.59
N ALA A 9 11.52 -10.62 -16.36
CA ALA A 9 12.24 -9.63 -15.57
C ALA A 9 13.45 -10.24 -14.84
N PRO A 10 14.59 -9.53 -14.76
CA PRO A 10 15.73 -10.00 -13.98
C PRO A 10 15.36 -10.12 -12.50
N ARG A 11 15.93 -11.14 -11.84
CA ARG A 11 15.80 -11.38 -10.40
C ARG A 11 17.05 -10.89 -9.68
N ASP A 12 17.22 -9.58 -9.65
CA ASP A 12 18.39 -8.87 -9.12
C ASP A 12 18.14 -8.20 -7.77
N HIS A 13 16.95 -8.35 -7.20
CA HIS A 13 16.59 -7.82 -5.88
C HIS A 13 16.43 -8.97 -4.88
N VAL A 14 16.80 -8.73 -3.63
CA VAL A 14 16.65 -9.71 -2.55
C VAL A 14 15.52 -9.31 -1.60
N PHE A 15 14.77 -10.31 -1.15
CA PHE A 15 13.66 -10.18 -0.21
C PHE A 15 13.80 -11.22 0.90
N VAL A 16 13.45 -10.85 2.14
CA VAL A 16 13.36 -11.79 3.27
C VAL A 16 11.89 -11.96 3.64
N ASP A 17 11.39 -13.19 3.58
CA ASP A 17 10.09 -13.55 4.15
C ASP A 17 10.18 -13.56 5.67
N GLU A 18 9.74 -12.46 6.27
CA GLU A 18 9.78 -12.29 7.70
C GLU A 18 8.91 -13.34 8.42
N PHE A 19 7.80 -13.83 7.84
CA PHE A 19 6.95 -14.82 8.54
C PHE A 19 7.68 -16.14 8.76
N SER A 20 8.47 -16.56 7.78
CA SER A 20 9.27 -17.77 7.83
C SER A 20 10.60 -17.57 8.58
N CYS A 21 11.10 -16.33 8.65
CA CYS A 21 12.39 -16.03 9.26
C CYS A 21 12.40 -16.31 10.78
N ILE A 22 13.23 -17.26 11.24
CA ILE A 22 13.36 -17.60 12.66
C ILE A 22 14.42 -16.77 13.42
N GLY A 23 14.99 -15.74 12.80
CA GLY A 23 15.96 -14.87 13.48
C GLY A 23 17.31 -15.50 13.81
N CYS A 24 17.77 -16.49 13.04
CA CYS A 24 19.03 -17.20 13.27
C CYS A 24 20.30 -16.34 13.06
N LYS A 25 20.16 -15.14 12.48
CA LYS A 25 21.21 -14.12 12.26
C LYS A 25 22.32 -14.49 11.28
N ASN A 26 22.30 -15.68 10.67
CA ASN A 26 23.37 -16.09 9.75
C ASN A 26 23.54 -15.14 8.56
N CYS A 27 22.44 -14.74 7.92
CA CYS A 27 22.48 -13.80 6.78
C CYS A 27 23.10 -12.44 7.14
N ALA A 28 22.86 -11.93 8.35
CA ALA A 28 23.44 -10.69 8.82
C ALA A 28 24.94 -10.81 9.15
N ASN A 29 25.45 -12.02 9.39
CA ASN A 29 26.88 -12.26 9.56
C ASN A 29 27.61 -12.44 8.22
N VAL A 30 26.98 -13.13 7.26
CA VAL A 30 27.56 -13.40 5.93
C VAL A 30 27.57 -12.15 5.05
N ALA A 31 26.45 -11.42 4.99
CA ALA A 31 26.28 -10.25 4.15
C ALA A 31 25.68 -9.07 4.95
N CYS A 32 26.45 -8.56 5.90
CA CYS A 32 26.06 -7.49 6.82
C CYS A 32 25.71 -6.15 6.15
N ASP A 33 26.22 -5.91 4.93
CA ASP A 33 25.88 -4.74 4.13
C ASP A 33 24.45 -4.79 3.58
N VAL A 34 23.91 -6.00 3.39
CA VAL A 34 22.60 -6.26 2.77
C VAL A 34 21.55 -6.56 3.84
N PHE A 35 21.87 -7.43 4.80
CA PHE A 35 20.91 -7.92 5.80
C PHE A 35 21.16 -7.31 7.18
N ARG A 36 20.07 -6.98 7.87
CA ARG A 36 20.08 -6.56 9.28
C ARG A 36 19.01 -7.32 10.05
N ILE A 37 19.25 -7.49 11.35
CA ILE A 37 18.25 -8.05 12.26
C ILE A 37 17.46 -6.89 12.87
N GLU A 38 16.15 -6.97 12.78
CA GLU A 38 15.25 -6.05 13.46
C GLU A 38 15.04 -6.51 14.89
N GLU A 39 15.36 -5.63 15.84
CA GLU A 39 15.39 -5.95 17.27
C GLU A 39 13.97 -6.20 17.84
N ASP A 40 12.98 -5.43 17.40
CA ASP A 40 11.60 -5.51 17.92
C ASP A 40 10.92 -6.86 17.66
N PHE A 41 11.24 -7.49 16.52
CA PHE A 41 10.61 -8.76 16.11
C PHE A 41 11.58 -9.94 16.08
N GLY A 42 12.89 -9.68 16.18
CA GLY A 42 13.95 -10.69 16.07
C GLY A 42 14.08 -11.27 14.66
N ARG A 43 13.69 -10.53 13.61
CA ARG A 43 13.58 -11.04 12.24
C ARG A 43 14.63 -10.38 11.35
N ALA A 44 15.13 -11.11 10.36
CA ALA A 44 16.02 -10.52 9.36
C ALA A 44 15.24 -9.65 8.36
N ARG A 45 15.89 -8.58 7.88
CA ARG A 45 15.41 -7.70 6.83
C ARG A 45 16.52 -7.34 5.88
N VAL A 46 16.15 -7.08 4.63
CA VAL A 46 17.03 -6.46 3.65
C VAL A 46 17.03 -4.96 3.90
N HIS A 47 18.18 -4.39 4.21
CA HIS A 47 18.36 -2.95 4.39
C HIS A 47 18.96 -2.28 3.15
N SER A 48 19.77 -3.01 2.39
CA SER A 48 20.37 -2.54 1.14
C SER A 48 20.18 -3.59 0.06
N GLN A 49 19.77 -3.15 -1.14
CA GLN A 49 19.80 -3.99 -2.35
C GLN A 49 21.19 -3.96 -3.02
N PHE A 50 22.09 -3.11 -2.52
CA PHE A 50 23.45 -2.98 -2.99
C PHE A 50 24.38 -3.76 -2.05
N GLY A 51 25.03 -4.79 -2.57
CA GLY A 51 25.99 -5.63 -1.87
C GLY A 51 26.66 -6.59 -2.84
N ASN A 52 27.58 -7.43 -2.32
CA ASN A 52 28.21 -8.46 -3.14
C ASN A 52 27.20 -9.59 -3.43
N PRO A 53 26.83 -9.84 -4.70
CA PRO A 53 25.87 -10.90 -5.05
C PRO A 53 26.30 -12.30 -4.60
N GLU A 54 27.61 -12.58 -4.55
CA GLU A 54 28.13 -13.88 -4.10
C GLU A 54 27.84 -14.09 -2.61
N LEU A 55 28.05 -13.07 -1.77
CA LEU A 55 27.73 -13.14 -0.34
C LEU A 55 26.21 -13.19 -0.10
N VAL A 56 25.42 -12.53 -0.95
CA VAL A 56 23.96 -12.64 -0.89
C VAL A 56 23.50 -14.05 -1.24
N GLN A 57 24.09 -14.66 -2.27
CA GLN A 57 23.81 -16.05 -2.62
C GLN A 57 24.21 -17.01 -1.50
N GLU A 58 25.38 -16.82 -0.89
CA GLU A 58 25.81 -17.61 0.28
C GLU A 58 24.85 -17.45 1.47
N ALA A 59 24.37 -16.24 1.72
CA ALA A 59 23.38 -15.98 2.77
C ALA A 59 22.03 -16.67 2.47
N ILE A 60 21.62 -16.74 1.20
CA ILE A 60 20.42 -17.46 0.76
C ILE A 60 20.60 -18.97 0.98
N ASP A 61 21.68 -19.54 0.48
CA ASP A 61 21.94 -20.99 0.51
C ASP A 61 22.19 -21.52 1.93
N SER A 62 22.61 -20.65 2.86
CA SER A 62 22.86 -21.00 4.26
C SER A 62 21.66 -20.75 5.18
N CYS A 63 20.51 -20.31 4.65
CA CYS A 63 19.33 -20.04 5.46
C CYS A 63 18.66 -21.35 5.92
N PRO A 64 18.53 -21.62 7.24
CA PRO A 64 18.00 -22.90 7.74
C PRO A 64 16.50 -23.12 7.48
N VAL A 65 15.80 -22.09 7.01
CA VAL A 65 14.34 -22.10 6.77
C VAL A 65 13.98 -21.52 5.40
N ASP A 66 14.96 -21.36 4.51
CA ASP A 66 14.79 -20.90 3.13
C ASP A 66 13.95 -19.62 2.97
N CYS A 67 14.05 -18.69 3.92
CA CYS A 67 13.21 -17.49 3.96
C CYS A 67 13.79 -16.30 3.19
N ILE A 68 14.82 -16.49 2.37
CA ILE A 68 15.48 -15.42 1.60
C ILE A 68 15.32 -15.74 0.11
N HIS A 69 14.88 -14.77 -0.68
CA HIS A 69 14.46 -15.00 -2.06
C HIS A 69 15.02 -13.94 -3.00
N TRP A 70 15.51 -14.38 -4.15
CA TRP A 70 15.71 -13.53 -5.31
C TRP A 70 14.37 -13.18 -5.96
N THR A 71 14.16 -11.90 -6.20
CA THR A 71 12.93 -11.29 -6.68
C THR A 71 13.24 -10.26 -7.75
N SER A 72 12.27 -9.97 -8.61
CA SER A 72 12.32 -8.78 -9.45
C SER A 72 11.90 -7.54 -8.66
N ALA A 73 12.29 -6.35 -9.12
CA ALA A 73 11.88 -5.08 -8.51
C ALA A 73 10.34 -4.95 -8.37
N ALA A 74 9.59 -5.50 -9.34
CA ALA A 74 8.12 -5.51 -9.32
C ALA A 74 7.56 -6.45 -8.24
N GLN A 75 8.15 -7.64 -8.09
CA GLN A 75 7.78 -8.58 -7.02
C GLN A 75 8.10 -8.00 -5.65
N LEU A 76 9.31 -7.44 -5.46
CA LEU A 76 9.74 -6.84 -4.19
C LEU A 76 8.75 -5.78 -3.70
N SER A 77 8.35 -4.86 -4.58
CA SER A 77 7.39 -3.80 -4.25
C SER A 77 6.03 -4.34 -3.77
N LEU A 78 5.58 -5.47 -4.33
CA LEU A 78 4.31 -6.11 -3.97
C LEU A 78 4.43 -6.88 -2.65
N LEU A 79 5.56 -7.56 -2.44
CA LEU A 79 5.85 -8.30 -1.22
C LEU A 79 5.99 -7.35 -0.03
N GLU A 80 6.71 -6.23 -0.17
CA GLU A 80 6.84 -5.22 0.88
C GLU A 80 5.50 -4.55 1.24
N ASP A 81 4.63 -4.27 0.25
CA ASP A 81 3.27 -3.75 0.51
C ASP A 81 2.41 -4.77 1.25
N GLU A 82 2.59 -6.06 1.00
CA GLU A 82 1.91 -7.12 1.76
C GLU A 82 2.44 -7.20 3.18
N MET A 83 3.77 -7.24 3.36
CA MET A 83 4.43 -7.26 4.67
C MET A 83 4.04 -6.09 5.57
N ARG A 84 3.77 -4.90 4.99
CA ARG A 84 3.32 -3.73 5.75
C ARG A 84 1.92 -3.89 6.35
N ARG A 85 1.08 -4.77 5.78
CA ARG A 85 -0.35 -4.90 6.13
C ARG A 85 -0.63 -6.06 7.04
N VAL A 86 0.22 -7.06 7.04
CA VAL A 86 0.06 -8.24 7.88
C VAL A 86 0.67 -7.94 9.25
N GLU A 87 -0.05 -8.34 10.30
CA GLU A 87 0.43 -8.19 11.67
C GLU A 87 1.68 -9.04 11.88
N ARG A 88 2.73 -8.40 12.37
CA ARG A 88 4.03 -9.05 12.59
C ARG A 88 4.04 -9.66 13.98
N VAL A 89 4.39 -10.93 14.05
CA VAL A 89 4.51 -11.66 15.31
C VAL A 89 5.99 -11.79 15.67
N ASN A 90 6.34 -11.41 16.90
CA ASN A 90 7.69 -11.58 17.44
C ASN A 90 8.08 -13.06 17.40
N VAL A 91 9.32 -13.36 17.00
CA VAL A 91 9.82 -14.75 16.87
C VAL A 91 9.69 -15.53 18.18
N ALA A 92 9.93 -14.91 19.33
CA ALA A 92 9.82 -15.58 20.63
C ALA A 92 8.38 -16.03 20.93
N LEU A 93 7.40 -15.22 20.52
CA LEU A 93 5.99 -15.54 20.66
C LEU A 93 5.55 -16.66 19.68
N MET A 94 6.05 -16.62 18.44
CA MET A 94 5.83 -17.66 17.44
C MET A 94 6.38 -19.03 17.88
N LEU A 95 7.63 -19.07 18.37
CA LEU A 95 8.28 -20.31 18.84
C LEU A 95 7.60 -20.91 20.07
N SER A 96 6.86 -20.11 20.84
CA SER A 96 6.08 -20.56 22.00
C SER A 96 4.76 -21.24 21.60
N GLY A 97 4.49 -21.43 20.30
CA GLY A 97 3.23 -22.01 19.79
C GLY A 97 2.03 -21.07 19.88
N MET A 98 2.26 -19.82 20.31
CA MET A 98 1.25 -18.78 20.44
C MET A 98 1.36 -17.82 19.26
N GLY A 99 0.90 -18.23 18.08
CA GLY A 99 0.91 -17.38 16.89
C GLY A 99 0.02 -17.98 15.79
N SER A 100 -0.59 -17.13 14.96
CA SER A 100 -1.32 -17.61 13.79
C SER A 100 -0.37 -18.37 12.84
N ALA A 101 -0.92 -19.36 12.11
CA ALA A 101 -0.16 -20.15 11.14
C ALA A 101 0.67 -19.26 10.20
N SER A 102 1.87 -19.73 9.84
CA SER A 102 2.76 -19.02 8.93
C SER A 102 2.00 -18.65 7.65
N THR A 103 2.03 -17.37 7.31
CA THR A 103 1.27 -16.85 6.18
C THR A 103 2.21 -16.73 4.99
N ASP A 104 1.86 -17.39 3.87
CA ASP A 104 2.62 -17.30 2.61
C ASP A 104 2.43 -15.93 1.96
N VAL A 105 3.44 -15.07 2.12
CA VAL A 105 3.47 -13.69 1.61
C VAL A 105 3.41 -13.63 0.08
N PHE A 106 4.00 -14.61 -0.64
CA PHE A 106 4.00 -14.65 -2.10
C PHE A 106 2.60 -14.91 -2.64
N ARG A 107 1.90 -15.89 -2.06
CA ARG A 107 0.50 -16.18 -2.42
C ARG A 107 -0.41 -15.01 -2.13
N MET A 108 -0.23 -14.34 -0.99
CA MET A 108 -1.00 -13.15 -0.65
C MET A 108 -0.78 -12.01 -1.63
N ALA A 109 0.49 -11.68 -1.92
CA ALA A 109 0.85 -10.61 -2.83
C ALA A 109 0.35 -10.89 -4.26
N SER A 110 0.47 -12.13 -4.74
CA SER A 110 -0.05 -12.56 -6.05
C SER A 110 -1.58 -12.44 -6.12
N SER A 111 -2.31 -12.96 -5.14
CA SER A 111 -3.79 -12.85 -5.10
C SER A 111 -4.26 -11.40 -5.08
N ARG A 112 -3.55 -10.53 -4.35
CA ARG A 112 -3.87 -9.10 -4.32
C ARG A 112 -3.58 -8.41 -5.64
N TRP A 113 -2.46 -8.75 -6.29
CA TRP A 113 -2.15 -8.24 -7.61
C TRP A 113 -3.26 -8.59 -8.61
N GLU A 114 -3.69 -9.85 -8.66
CA GLU A 114 -4.79 -10.32 -9.52
C GLU A 114 -6.10 -9.57 -9.27
N LYS A 115 -6.48 -9.39 -8.00
CA LYS A 115 -7.68 -8.61 -7.63
C LYS A 115 -7.60 -7.16 -8.08
N ARG A 116 -6.42 -6.52 -7.97
CA ARG A 116 -6.20 -5.16 -8.47
C ARG A 116 -6.36 -5.09 -9.99
N GLN A 117 -5.77 -6.03 -10.73
CA GLN A 117 -5.87 -6.08 -12.19
C GLN A 117 -7.31 -6.33 -12.66
N ALA A 118 -8.04 -7.24 -12.00
CA ALA A 118 -9.45 -7.49 -12.28
C ALA A 118 -10.31 -6.23 -12.08
N LYS A 119 -10.06 -5.47 -11.01
CA LYS A 119 -10.78 -4.21 -10.74
C LYS A 119 -10.47 -3.14 -11.79
N VAL A 120 -9.22 -3.02 -12.23
CA VAL A 120 -8.83 -2.08 -13.30
C VAL A 120 -9.51 -2.46 -14.62
N LEU A 121 -9.51 -3.75 -14.96
CA LEU A 121 -10.17 -4.26 -16.16
C LEU A 121 -11.68 -4.01 -16.12
N GLU A 122 -12.32 -4.24 -14.97
CA GLU A 122 -13.75 -3.98 -14.78
C GLU A 122 -14.09 -2.50 -14.94
N GLN A 123 -13.29 -1.61 -14.34
CA GLN A 123 -13.45 -0.16 -14.52
C GLN A 123 -13.27 0.25 -15.99
N ALA A 124 -12.33 -0.35 -16.71
CA ALA A 124 -12.15 -0.10 -18.14
C ALA A 124 -13.36 -0.56 -18.96
N LYS A 125 -13.91 -1.74 -18.66
CA LYS A 125 -15.15 -2.26 -19.29
C LYS A 125 -16.33 -1.32 -19.06
N VAL A 126 -16.56 -0.88 -17.83
CA VAL A 126 -17.63 0.06 -17.48
C VAL A 126 -17.49 1.37 -18.24
N ARG A 127 -16.27 1.93 -18.33
CA ARG A 127 -16.00 3.16 -19.10
C ARG A 127 -16.29 2.99 -20.59
N MET A 128 -15.91 1.85 -21.17
CA MET A 128 -16.17 1.54 -22.59
C MET A 128 -17.67 1.37 -22.88
N MET A 129 -18.42 0.76 -21.96
CA MET A 129 -19.88 0.61 -22.08
C MET A 129 -20.59 1.98 -22.06
N GLN A 130 -20.22 2.86 -21.12
CA GLN A 130 -20.76 4.22 -21.03
C GLN A 130 -20.50 5.05 -22.29
N GLN A 131 -19.33 4.89 -22.94
CA GLN A 131 -19.03 5.57 -24.20
C GLN A 131 -19.83 5.02 -25.39
N LYS A 132 -20.10 3.70 -25.42
CA LYS A 132 -20.97 3.09 -26.44
C LYS A 132 -22.44 3.52 -26.29
N ASP A 133 -22.94 3.62 -25.07
CA ASP A 133 -24.31 4.05 -24.80
C ASP A 133 -24.53 5.54 -25.15
N ALA A 134 -23.48 6.37 -24.99
CA ALA A 134 -23.49 7.76 -25.44
C ALA A 134 -23.58 7.91 -26.97
N GLY A 135 -23.19 6.90 -27.74
CA GLY A 135 -23.26 6.89 -29.21
C GLY A 135 -24.50 6.21 -29.81
N LYS A 136 -25.31 5.51 -29.01
CA LYS A 136 -26.39 4.62 -29.52
C LYS A 136 -27.81 4.99 -29.07
N THR A 137 -28.00 5.97 -28.19
CA THR A 137 -29.35 6.29 -27.68
C THR A 137 -30.06 7.37 -28.51
N ASP A 138 -30.82 6.93 -29.52
CA ASP A 138 -32.12 7.54 -29.83
C ASP A 138 -33.19 6.49 -29.52
N SER A 139 -33.75 6.53 -28.31
CA SER A 139 -34.66 5.53 -27.78
C SER A 139 -35.83 6.21 -27.08
N TYR A 140 -37.02 5.95 -27.63
CA TYR A 140 -38.41 6.12 -27.16
C TYR A 140 -38.67 6.84 -25.82
N TRP A 141 -37.95 6.53 -24.74
CA TRP A 141 -38.07 7.18 -23.43
C TRP A 141 -37.50 8.61 -23.35
N THR A 142 -36.65 9.03 -24.30
CA THR A 142 -36.11 10.42 -24.39
C THR A 142 -37.14 11.47 -24.83
N ASN A 143 -38.30 11.04 -25.33
CA ASN A 143 -39.37 11.93 -25.79
C ASN A 143 -40.45 12.20 -24.73
N LEU A 144 -40.44 11.48 -23.60
CA LEU A 144 -41.46 11.61 -22.55
C LEU A 144 -41.08 12.66 -21.49
N TRP A 145 -39.80 12.77 -21.20
CA TRP A 145 -39.21 13.83 -20.38
C TRP A 145 -38.32 14.64 -21.30
N GLY A 146 -38.88 15.70 -21.90
CA GLY A 146 -38.24 16.48 -22.96
C GLY A 146 -36.75 16.70 -22.71
N LYS A 147 -35.94 16.47 -23.77
CA LYS A 147 -34.48 16.42 -23.74
C LYS A 147 -33.89 17.38 -22.68
N PRO A 148 -33.07 16.92 -21.71
CA PRO A 148 -32.22 17.85 -21.01
C PRO A 148 -31.33 18.47 -22.08
N LYS A 149 -31.49 19.79 -22.32
CA LYS A 149 -30.63 20.53 -23.25
C LYS A 149 -29.20 20.11 -22.96
N GLN A 150 -28.55 19.46 -23.92
CA GLN A 150 -27.13 19.18 -23.83
C GLN A 150 -26.43 20.53 -23.95
N TYR A 151 -26.29 21.18 -22.81
CA TYR A 151 -25.64 22.47 -22.68
C TYR A 151 -24.16 22.24 -22.91
N LYS A 152 -23.73 22.43 -24.17
CA LYS A 152 -22.31 22.55 -24.50
C LYS A 152 -21.82 23.81 -23.81
N LYS A 153 -21.22 23.64 -22.63
CA LYS A 153 -20.59 24.75 -21.92
C LYS A 153 -19.62 25.43 -22.86
N SER A 154 -19.81 26.72 -23.05
CA SER A 154 -18.88 27.52 -23.83
C SER A 154 -17.49 27.46 -23.17
N GLU A 155 -16.42 27.58 -23.95
CA GLU A 155 -15.07 27.61 -23.40
C GLU A 155 -14.92 28.70 -22.33
N GLU A 156 -15.65 29.82 -22.50
CA GLU A 156 -15.69 30.89 -21.51
C GLU A 156 -16.30 30.44 -20.17
N GLU A 157 -17.35 29.64 -20.15
CA GLU A 157 -17.91 29.11 -18.90
C GLU A 157 -17.01 28.07 -18.23
N VAL A 158 -16.27 27.29 -19.01
CA VAL A 158 -15.27 26.36 -18.47
C VAL A 158 -14.13 27.15 -17.83
N LYS A 159 -13.66 28.20 -18.50
CA LYS A 159 -12.63 29.11 -18.01
C LYS A 159 -13.09 29.90 -16.78
N GLU A 160 -14.35 30.33 -16.76
CA GLU A 160 -15.00 31.02 -15.65
C GLU A 160 -15.11 30.10 -14.42
N ARG A 161 -15.54 28.85 -14.62
CA ARG A 161 -15.57 27.83 -13.56
C ARG A 161 -14.17 27.50 -13.04
N ALA A 162 -13.19 27.38 -13.93
CA ALA A 162 -11.79 27.16 -13.54
C ALA A 162 -11.24 28.34 -12.73
N LYS A 163 -11.56 29.59 -13.12
CA LYS A 163 -11.24 30.80 -12.35
C LYS A 163 -11.90 30.81 -10.98
N ARG A 164 -13.20 30.45 -10.88
CA ARG A 164 -13.92 30.31 -9.60
C ARG A 164 -13.29 29.24 -8.70
N ALA A 165 -12.99 28.07 -9.24
CA ALA A 165 -12.35 26.99 -8.50
C ALA A 165 -10.94 27.38 -8.01
N ALA A 166 -10.15 28.05 -8.86
CA ALA A 166 -8.84 28.59 -8.47
C ALA A 166 -8.95 29.70 -7.41
N ALA A 167 -9.99 30.55 -7.47
CA ALA A 167 -10.25 31.55 -6.44
C ALA A 167 -10.66 30.90 -5.10
N ALA A 168 -11.52 29.87 -5.13
CA ALA A 168 -11.89 29.11 -3.94
C ALA A 168 -10.67 28.40 -3.31
N ALA A 169 -9.82 27.77 -4.13
CA ALA A 169 -8.58 27.14 -3.66
C ALA A 169 -7.59 28.15 -3.05
N ARG A 170 -7.51 29.37 -3.59
CA ARG A 170 -6.70 30.46 -3.01
C ARG A 170 -7.25 30.90 -1.65
N ARG A 171 -8.57 31.13 -1.55
CA ARG A 171 -9.25 31.46 -0.28
C ARG A 171 -9.05 30.38 0.77
N TRP A 172 -9.14 29.10 0.39
CA TRP A 172 -8.89 27.98 1.29
C TRP A 172 -7.45 27.97 1.81
N ARG A 173 -6.45 28.17 0.94
CA ARG A 173 -5.05 28.27 1.35
C ARG A 173 -4.78 29.43 2.29
N GLU A 174 -5.46 30.55 2.11
CA GLU A 174 -5.34 31.71 2.99
C GLU A 174 -6.04 31.50 4.34
N TYR A 175 -7.23 30.89 4.33
CA TYR A 175 -7.94 30.45 5.54
C TYR A 175 -7.11 29.48 6.38
N SER A 176 -6.51 28.47 5.73
CA SER A 176 -5.63 27.49 6.38
C SER A 176 -4.33 28.11 6.88
N ARG A 177 -3.75 29.09 6.14
CA ARG A 177 -2.56 29.84 6.60
C ARG A 177 -2.83 30.64 7.87
N ARG A 178 -4.04 31.18 8.01
CA ARG A 178 -4.49 31.88 9.23
C ARG A 178 -4.72 30.93 10.41
N GLY A 179 -4.63 29.61 10.21
CA GLY A 179 -4.72 28.59 11.24
C GLY A 179 -6.12 28.45 11.83
N VAL A 180 -7.16 28.94 11.15
CA VAL A 180 -8.56 28.90 11.61
C VAL A 180 -9.15 27.49 11.52
N ASP A 181 -8.52 26.62 10.71
CA ASP A 181 -8.77 25.19 10.59
C ASP A 181 -8.01 24.34 11.61
N LYS A 182 -7.06 24.91 12.38
CA LYS A 182 -6.31 24.18 13.41
C LYS A 182 -7.20 23.98 14.65
N ALA A 183 -7.20 22.76 15.19
CA ALA A 183 -7.91 22.45 16.41
C ALA A 183 -7.44 23.35 17.58
N PRO A 184 -8.35 23.92 18.39
CA PRO A 184 -7.98 24.74 19.54
C PRO A 184 -7.04 23.98 20.48
N THR A 185 -5.93 24.58 20.87
CA THR A 185 -4.94 23.96 21.77
C THR A 185 -5.27 24.15 23.25
N VAL A 186 -6.37 24.84 23.57
CA VAL A 186 -6.83 25.03 24.96
C VAL A 186 -7.49 23.74 25.43
N LYS A 187 -6.78 22.99 26.28
CA LYS A 187 -7.36 21.86 27.01
C LYS A 187 -8.40 22.39 27.99
N LEU A 188 -9.59 21.80 27.98
CA LEU A 188 -10.57 22.02 29.05
C LEU A 188 -9.95 21.51 30.37
N PRO A 189 -10.09 22.24 31.49
CA PRO A 189 -9.57 21.77 32.77
C PRO A 189 -10.22 20.44 33.16
N ASP A 190 -9.40 19.52 33.67
CA ASP A 190 -9.84 18.17 34.05
C ASP A 190 -10.88 18.25 35.18
N PRO A 191 -11.97 17.46 35.13
CA PRO A 191 -12.91 17.38 36.23
C PRO A 191 -12.21 16.76 37.45
N LEU A 192 -12.21 17.51 38.56
CA LEU A 192 -11.67 17.10 39.86
C LEU A 192 -12.16 15.70 40.22
N SER A 193 -11.24 14.73 40.27
CA SER A 193 -11.49 13.40 40.83
C SER A 193 -11.80 13.54 42.31
N ASN A 194 -13.04 13.27 42.68
CA ASN A 194 -13.47 13.27 44.07
C ASN A 194 -12.90 12.01 44.76
N SER A 195 -11.72 12.14 45.38
CA SER A 195 -11.19 11.14 46.30
C SER A 195 -11.00 11.76 47.68
N SER A 196 -12.00 11.57 48.53
CA SER A 196 -11.85 11.65 49.97
C SER A 196 -12.73 10.59 50.62
N LYS A 197 -12.31 9.79 51.59
CA LYS A 197 -11.04 9.54 52.29
C LYS A 197 -11.33 8.25 53.07
N HIS A 198 -10.33 7.38 53.24
CA HIS A 198 -10.36 6.37 54.29
C HIS A 198 -10.42 7.05 55.66
N ASN A 199 -11.31 6.56 56.52
CA ASN A 199 -11.01 6.06 57.86
C ASN A 199 -12.08 5.05 58.25
#